data_AF-A0A485KYQ4-F1
#
_entry.id   AF-A0A485KYQ4-F1
#
_cell.length_a   1.000
_cell.length_b   1.000
_cell.length_c   1.000
_cell.angle_alpha   90.00
_cell.angle_beta   90.00
_cell.angle_gamma   90.00
#
_symmetry.space_group_name_H-M   'P 1'
#
loop_
_entity.id
_entity.type
_entity.pdbx_description
1 polymer ?
#
loop_
_entity_poly.entity_id
_entity_poly.type
_entity_poly.pdbx_seq_one_letter_code
_entity_poly.pdbx_strand_id
1 'polypeptide(L)'
;MVQLKPFRVDESKLTLVKLLGTGAFANVWLGSFQDQQVAVKQLHYQREDPTQLESFVMEIALVASFESPYIVKFIGAAWKRQSDLKAVLELMDGGDLRYYIISNKVNQFLWDEKYLDIHSIVEALVYLHSFNMIHRDLKSRNVLVDSAKGTKLTDFGI
;
A
#
# COMPACT_ATOMS: atom_id res chain seq x y z
N MET A 1 -12.63 -14.40 2.22
CA MET A 1 -13.63 -13.33 2.00
C MET A 1 -14.55 -13.05 3.19
N VAL A 2 -15.05 -14.06 3.93
CA VAL A 2 -15.93 -13.79 5.10
C VAL A 2 -15.25 -12.87 6.12
N GLN A 3 -13.96 -13.08 6.35
CA GLN A 3 -13.13 -12.23 7.24
C GLN A 3 -12.96 -10.78 6.74
N LEU A 4 -13.13 -10.51 5.45
CA LEU A 4 -12.99 -9.16 4.88
C LEU A 4 -14.32 -8.40 4.81
N LYS A 5 -15.46 -9.05 5.12
CA LYS A 5 -16.78 -8.40 5.09
C LYS A 5 -16.84 -7.09 5.90
N PRO A 6 -16.23 -6.97 7.10
CA PRO A 6 -16.26 -5.72 7.87
C PRO A 6 -15.60 -4.54 7.14
N PHE A 7 -14.67 -4.82 6.22
CA PHE A 7 -13.91 -3.82 5.48
C PHE A 7 -14.46 -3.57 4.07
N ARG A 8 -15.63 -4.13 3.74
CA ARG A 8 -16.16 -4.07 2.37
C ARG A 8 -16.58 -2.65 2.03
N VAL A 9 -16.06 -2.14 0.91
CA VAL A 9 -16.52 -0.89 0.30
C VAL A 9 -17.37 -1.17 -0.93
N ASP A 10 -18.19 -0.19 -1.29
CA ASP A 10 -19.04 -0.23 -2.48
C ASP A 10 -18.19 -0.14 -3.75
N GLU A 11 -18.08 -1.27 -4.46
CA GLU A 11 -17.29 -1.36 -5.68
C GLU A 11 -17.83 -0.48 -6.81
N SER A 12 -19.13 -0.17 -6.82
CA SER A 12 -19.71 0.73 -7.83
C SER A 12 -19.23 2.17 -7.71
N LYS A 13 -18.70 2.54 -6.54
CA LYS A 13 -18.10 3.85 -6.25
C LYS A 13 -16.59 3.86 -6.45
N LEU A 14 -15.99 2.74 -6.88
CA LEU A 14 -14.56 2.61 -7.11
C LEU A 14 -14.27 2.60 -8.61
N THR A 15 -13.55 3.60 -9.09
CA THR A 15 -13.13 3.69 -10.49
C THR A 15 -11.62 3.52 -10.59
N LEU A 16 -11.15 2.64 -11.48
CA LEU A 16 -9.73 2.55 -11.84
C LEU A 16 -9.42 3.58 -12.93
N VAL A 17 -8.37 4.36 -12.75
CA VAL A 17 -8.03 5.51 -13.62
C VAL A 17 -6.77 5.23 -14.44
N LYS A 18 -5.66 4.87 -13.79
CA LYS A 18 -4.36 4.72 -14.44
C LYS A 18 -3.52 3.65 -13.74
N LEU A 19 -2.81 2.81 -14.49
CA LEU A 19 -1.84 1.88 -13.91
C LEU A 19 -0.64 2.67 -13.34
N LEU A 20 -0.33 2.47 -12.05
CA LEU A 20 0.82 3.08 -11.38
C LEU A 20 2.03 2.14 -11.40
N GLY A 21 1.80 0.84 -11.26
CA GLY A 21 2.87 -0.15 -11.27
C GLY A 21 2.35 -1.58 -11.39
N THR A 22 3.25 -2.46 -11.81
CA THR A 22 3.00 -3.91 -11.92
C THR A 22 4.04 -4.63 -11.09
N GLY A 23 3.59 -5.36 -10.07
CA GLY A 23 4.39 -6.29 -9.29
C GLY A 23 4.38 -7.69 -9.89
N ALA A 24 4.94 -8.65 -9.16
CA ALA A 24 4.98 -10.05 -9.61
C ALA A 24 3.58 -10.70 -9.69
N PHE A 25 2.66 -10.29 -8.82
CA PHE A 25 1.35 -10.92 -8.63
C PHE A 25 0.16 -9.94 -8.69
N ALA A 26 0.43 -8.64 -8.59
CA ALA A 26 -0.60 -7.61 -8.52
C ALA A 26 -0.23 -6.37 -9.33
N ASN A 27 -1.25 -5.74 -9.90
CA ASN A 27 -1.19 -4.39 -10.42
C ASN A 27 -1.64 -3.40 -9.34
N VAL A 28 -0.98 -2.25 -9.31
CA VAL A 28 -1.40 -1.10 -8.50
C VAL A 28 -1.89 -0.02 -9.45
N TRP A 29 -3.13 0.39 -9.24
CA TRP A 29 -3.81 1.42 -10.04
C TRP A 29 -4.02 2.67 -9.21
N LEU A 30 -3.89 3.83 -9.84
CA LEU A 30 -4.55 5.04 -9.41
C LEU A 30 -6.05 4.82 -9.61
N GLY A 31 -6.83 5.09 -8.58
CA GLY A 31 -8.28 5.07 -8.63
C GLY A 31 -8.92 6.30 -7.99
N SER A 32 -10.24 6.36 -8.10
CA SER A 32 -11.09 7.28 -7.35
C SER A 32 -12.11 6.47 -6.56
N PHE A 33 -12.25 6.76 -5.26
CA PHE A 33 -13.28 6.20 -4.40
C PHE A 33 -13.96 7.35 -3.66
N GLN A 34 -15.27 7.52 -3.89
CA GLN A 34 -16.05 8.63 -3.31
C GLN A 34 -15.39 10.01 -3.57
N ASP A 35 -14.97 10.23 -4.82
CA ASP A 35 -14.28 11.44 -5.29
C ASP A 35 -12.89 11.71 -4.66
N GLN A 36 -12.37 10.77 -3.87
CA GLN A 36 -11.02 10.83 -3.32
C GLN A 36 -10.08 9.93 -4.12
N GLN A 37 -8.88 10.45 -4.44
CA GLN A 37 -7.84 9.64 -5.08
C GLN A 37 -7.30 8.56 -4.14
N VAL A 38 -7.17 7.35 -4.67
CA VAL A 38 -6.75 6.15 -3.93
C VAL A 38 -5.77 5.32 -4.74
N ALA A 39 -4.98 4.49 -4.06
CA ALA A 39 -4.24 3.41 -4.68
C ALA A 39 -5.05 2.11 -4.58
N VAL A 40 -5.16 1.38 -5.69
CA VAL A 40 -5.94 0.14 -5.77
C VAL A 40 -5.03 -1.00 -6.18
N LYS A 41 -4.74 -1.89 -5.23
CA LYS A 41 -3.95 -3.11 -5.48
C LYS A 41 -4.91 -4.22 -5.89
N GLN A 42 -4.65 -4.84 -7.05
CA GLN A 42 -5.48 -5.88 -7.64
C GLN A 42 -4.60 -7.01 -8.17
N LEU A 43 -4.92 -8.26 -7.84
CA LEU A 43 -4.23 -9.43 -8.39
C LEU A 43 -4.36 -9.51 -9.92
N HIS A 44 -3.38 -10.14 -10.57
CA HIS A 44 -3.43 -10.37 -12.00
C HIS A 44 -4.58 -11.32 -12.38
N TYR A 45 -5.45 -10.86 -13.28
CA TYR A 45 -6.66 -11.58 -13.70
C TYR A 45 -6.41 -12.98 -14.27
N GLN A 46 -5.22 -13.21 -14.85
CA GLN A 46 -4.84 -14.47 -15.49
C GLN A 46 -4.27 -15.53 -14.53
N ARG A 47 -4.05 -15.17 -13.25
CA ARG A 47 -3.54 -16.08 -12.23
C ARG A 47 -4.65 -16.34 -11.21
N GLU A 48 -5.59 -17.20 -11.56
CA GLU A 48 -6.52 -17.79 -10.59
C GLU A 48 -5.80 -18.87 -9.75
N ASP A 49 -4.72 -18.46 -9.08
CA ASP A 49 -4.00 -19.30 -8.14
C ASP A 49 -4.61 -19.10 -6.74
N PRO A 50 -5.30 -20.12 -6.18
CA PRO A 50 -5.92 -20.02 -4.87
C PRO A 50 -4.95 -19.58 -3.77
N THR A 51 -3.68 -19.98 -3.87
CA THR A 51 -2.66 -19.63 -2.87
C THR A 51 -2.36 -18.14 -2.88
N GLN A 52 -2.28 -17.50 -4.05
CA GLN A 52 -2.08 -16.06 -4.19
C GLN A 52 -3.27 -15.26 -3.67
N LEU A 53 -4.49 -15.76 -3.90
CA LEU A 53 -5.69 -15.13 -3.35
C LEU A 53 -5.72 -15.21 -1.82
N GLU A 54 -5.36 -16.36 -1.25
CA GLU A 54 -5.28 -16.53 0.21
C GLU A 54 -4.22 -15.61 0.82
N SER A 55 -3.00 -15.57 0.26
CA SER A 55 -1.96 -14.63 0.69
C SER A 55 -2.43 -13.18 0.61
N PHE A 56 -3.13 -12.79 -0.46
CA PHE A 56 -3.63 -11.43 -0.60
C PHE A 56 -4.75 -11.10 0.41
N VAL A 57 -5.61 -12.08 0.74
CA VAL A 57 -6.61 -11.92 1.81
C VAL A 57 -5.94 -11.74 3.17
N MET A 58 -4.87 -12.50 3.45
CA MET A 58 -4.09 -12.36 4.69
C MET A 58 -3.39 -11.01 4.75
N GLU A 59 -2.80 -10.56 3.64
CA GLU A 59 -2.17 -9.24 3.52
C GLU A 59 -3.20 -8.13 3.81
N ILE A 60 -4.38 -8.16 3.17
CA ILE A 60 -5.44 -7.19 3.43
C ILE A 60 -5.86 -7.20 4.89
N ALA A 61 -6.09 -8.38 5.47
CA ALA A 61 -6.50 -8.52 6.86
C ALA A 61 -5.45 -7.97 7.82
N LEU A 62 -4.16 -8.17 7.51
CA LEU A 62 -3.07 -7.60 8.28
C LEU A 62 -3.09 -6.07 8.20
N VAL A 63 -3.04 -5.50 6.99
CA VAL A 63 -2.94 -4.04 6.84
C VAL A 63 -4.17 -3.34 7.41
N ALA A 64 -5.34 -3.98 7.35
CA ALA A 64 -6.56 -3.49 7.98
C ALA A 64 -6.50 -3.45 9.51
N SER A 65 -5.57 -4.18 10.14
CA SER A 65 -5.38 -4.16 11.59
C SER A 65 -4.46 -3.03 12.08
N PHE A 66 -3.79 -2.34 11.16
CA PHE A 66 -2.85 -1.27 11.50
C PHE A 66 -3.51 0.10 11.53
N GLU A 67 -3.16 0.86 12.56
CA GLU A 67 -3.51 2.25 12.76
C GLU A 67 -2.25 3.01 13.21
N SER A 68 -1.50 3.51 12.23
CA SER A 68 -0.25 4.26 12.45
C SER A 68 -0.10 5.35 11.38
N PRO A 69 0.39 6.56 11.73
CA PRO A 69 0.67 7.59 10.75
C PRO A 69 1.82 7.20 9.80
N TYR A 70 2.65 6.21 10.17
CA TYR A 70 3.83 5.78 9.41
C TYR A 70 3.61 4.50 8.58
N ILE A 71 2.38 3.98 8.55
CA ILE A 71 1.97 2.85 7.71
C ILE A 71 0.91 3.34 6.73
N VAL A 72 1.00 2.89 5.47
CA VAL A 72 0.00 3.22 4.45
C VAL A 72 -1.38 2.77 4.92
N LYS A 73 -2.30 3.74 4.99
CA LYS A 73 -3.65 3.55 5.49
C LYS A 73 -4.46 2.69 4.54
N PHE A 74 -5.03 1.64 5.11
CA PHE A 74 -6.08 0.87 4.48
C PHE A 74 -7.43 1.60 4.54
N ILE A 75 -8.10 1.70 3.39
CA ILE A 75 -9.42 2.32 3.27
C ILE A 75 -10.51 1.26 3.23
N GLY A 76 -10.28 0.15 2.53
CA GLY A 76 -11.23 -0.95 2.46
C GLY A 76 -10.94 -1.95 1.35
N ALA A 77 -11.81 -2.94 1.20
CA ALA A 77 -11.70 -3.96 0.17
C ALA A 77 -12.94 -4.00 -0.72
N ALA A 78 -12.73 -4.09 -2.03
CA ALA A 78 -13.81 -4.10 -3.02
C ALA A 78 -13.76 -5.38 -3.85
N TRP A 79 -14.92 -6.02 -4.06
CA TRP A 79 -15.03 -7.20 -4.92
C TRP A 79 -16.48 -7.42 -5.39
N LYS A 80 -16.61 -7.90 -6.63
CA LYS A 80 -17.84 -8.50 -7.18
C LYS A 80 -17.81 -10.02 -7.04
N ARG A 81 -16.70 -10.63 -7.46
CA ARG A 81 -16.36 -12.06 -7.30
C ARG A 81 -15.02 -12.20 -6.57
N GLN A 82 -14.69 -13.40 -6.11
CA GLN A 82 -13.41 -13.68 -5.43
C GLN A 82 -12.20 -13.27 -6.27
N SER A 83 -12.21 -13.58 -7.56
CA SER A 83 -11.14 -13.23 -8.50
C SER A 83 -10.99 -11.72 -8.77
N ASP A 84 -11.96 -10.90 -8.36
CA ASP A 84 -11.98 -9.45 -8.57
C ASP A 84 -11.57 -8.65 -7.33
N LEU A 85 -11.00 -9.30 -6.32
CA LEU A 85 -10.62 -8.69 -5.05
C LEU A 85 -9.62 -7.55 -5.24
N LYS A 86 -9.94 -6.40 -4.66
CA LYS A 86 -9.12 -5.18 -4.67
C LYS A 86 -8.92 -4.69 -3.24
N ALA A 87 -7.69 -4.33 -2.90
CA ALA A 87 -7.38 -3.54 -1.72
C ALA A 87 -7.38 -2.06 -2.11
N VAL A 88 -8.14 -1.24 -1.38
CA VAL A 88 -8.19 0.21 -1.53
C VAL A 88 -7.36 0.82 -0.41
N LEU A 89 -6.33 1.56 -0.79
CA LEU A 89 -5.33 2.17 0.07
C LEU A 89 -5.32 3.67 -0.18
N GLU A 90 -4.83 4.44 0.79
CA GLU A 90 -4.50 5.83 0.51
C GLU A 90 -3.47 5.93 -0.62
N LEU A 91 -3.62 6.92 -1.50
CA LEU A 91 -2.64 7.19 -2.54
C LEU A 91 -1.46 7.99 -1.95
N MET A 92 -0.22 7.56 -2.19
CA MET A 92 0.98 8.34 -1.83
C MET A 92 1.55 8.96 -3.12
N ASP A 93 1.51 10.30 -3.24
CA ASP A 93 1.73 11.01 -4.51
C ASP A 93 3.20 11.09 -4.98
N GLY A 94 4.16 10.88 -4.08
CA GLY A 94 5.59 10.89 -4.37
C GLY A 94 6.14 9.56 -4.88
N GLY A 95 5.31 8.51 -4.92
CA GLY A 95 5.72 7.16 -5.30
C GLY A 95 6.64 6.50 -4.29
N ASP A 96 7.39 5.48 -4.72
CA ASP A 96 8.33 4.79 -3.85
C ASP A 96 9.64 5.57 -3.64
N LEU A 97 10.25 5.41 -2.47
CA LEU A 97 11.45 6.14 -2.07
C LEU A 97 12.64 5.88 -3.03
N ARG A 98 12.72 4.69 -3.64
CA ARG A 98 13.76 4.43 -4.65
C ARG A 98 13.55 5.33 -5.87
N TYR A 99 12.33 5.39 -6.40
CA TYR A 99 11.99 6.29 -7.50
C TYR A 99 12.22 7.75 -7.11
N TYR A 100 11.81 8.15 -5.91
CA TYR A 100 11.98 9.49 -5.38
C TYR A 100 13.46 9.90 -5.34
N ILE A 101 14.35 9.03 -4.82
CA ILE A 101 15.80 9.28 -4.75
C ILE A 101 16.42 9.40 -6.15
N ILE A 102 16.01 8.55 -7.10
CA ILE A 102 16.57 8.55 -8.47
C ILE A 102 16.10 9.77 -9.26
N SER A 103 14.87 10.21 -9.04
CA SER A 103 14.24 11.30 -9.79
C SER A 103 14.70 12.68 -9.31
N ASN A 104 15.11 12.80 -8.05
CA ASN A 104 15.62 14.05 -7.48
C ASN A 104 17.14 14.12 -7.64
N LYS A 105 17.66 15.28 -8.07
CA LYS A 105 19.12 15.52 -8.06
C LYS A 105 19.61 15.52 -6.61
N VAL A 106 20.86 15.10 -6.38
CA VAL A 106 21.46 15.02 -5.02
C VAL A 106 21.30 16.31 -4.19
N ASN A 107 21.26 17.47 -4.85
CA ASN A 107 21.11 18.79 -4.19
C ASN A 107 19.64 19.21 -3.94
N GLN A 108 18.66 18.42 -4.37
CA GLN A 108 17.23 18.69 -4.19
C GLN A 108 16.62 17.86 -3.06
N PHE A 109 17.25 16.74 -2.69
CA PHE A 109 16.85 15.93 -1.54
C PHE A 109 17.81 16.22 -0.39
N LEU A 110 17.42 17.16 0.47
CA LEU A 110 18.25 17.70 1.54
C LEU A 110 18.38 16.72 2.70
N TRP A 111 19.33 16.97 3.59
CA TRP A 111 19.57 16.09 4.73
C TRP A 111 18.39 16.04 5.71
N ASP A 112 17.72 17.18 5.92
CA ASP A 112 16.58 17.26 6.82
C ASP A 112 15.40 16.41 6.31
N GLU A 113 15.16 16.38 5.00
CA GLU A 113 14.14 15.53 4.38
C GLU A 113 14.51 14.05 4.52
N LYS A 114 15.77 13.69 4.31
CA LYS A 114 16.27 12.32 4.53
C LYS A 114 16.09 11.89 5.98
N TYR A 115 16.36 12.79 6.92
CA TYR A 115 16.17 12.53 8.34
C TYR A 115 14.70 12.26 8.66
N LEU A 116 13.77 13.04 8.12
CA LEU A 116 12.33 12.82 8.30
C LEU A 116 11.87 11.47 7.72
N ASP A 117 12.39 11.07 6.56
CA ASP A 117 12.09 9.76 5.97
C ASP A 117 12.63 8.62 6.83
N ILE A 118 13.89 8.72 7.28
CA ILE A 118 14.51 7.72 8.16
C ILE A 118 13.73 7.60 9.47
N HIS A 119 13.37 8.74 10.09
CA HIS A 119 12.59 8.77 11.32
C HIS A 119 11.24 8.07 11.11
N SER A 120 10.52 8.39 10.04
CA SER A 120 9.23 7.78 9.72
C SER A 120 9.33 6.26 9.51
N ILE A 121 10.39 5.79 8.83
CA ILE A 121 10.65 4.36 8.65
C ILE A 121 10.90 3.69 10.01
N VAL A 122 11.69 4.29 10.89
CA VAL A 122 11.98 3.74 12.22
C VAL A 122 10.71 3.68 13.07
N GLU A 123 9.90 4.73 13.09
CA GLU A 123 8.63 4.75 13.83
C GLU A 123 7.64 3.69 13.32
N ALA A 124 7.56 3.48 12.00
CA ALA A 124 6.78 2.39 11.43
C ALA A 124 7.27 1.01 11.91
N LEU A 125 8.59 0.81 11.98
CA LEU A 125 9.17 -0.46 12.47
C LEU A 125 8.93 -0.65 13.96
N VAL A 126 9.07 0.40 14.78
CA VAL A 126 8.74 0.37 16.22
C VAL A 126 7.27 -0.02 16.40
N TYR A 127 6.38 0.57 15.62
CA TYR A 127 4.96 0.22 15.63
C TYR A 127 4.73 -1.26 15.29
N LEU A 128 5.29 -1.76 14.17
CA LEU A 128 5.15 -3.18 13.80
C LEU A 128 5.71 -4.12 14.88
N HIS A 129 6.87 -3.78 15.43
CA HIS A 129 7.54 -4.61 16.44
C HIS A 129 6.75 -4.65 17.76
N SER A 130 5.94 -3.63 18.06
CA SER A 130 5.02 -3.67 19.21
C SER A 130 3.95 -4.78 19.10
N PHE A 131 3.67 -5.25 17.88
CA PHE A 131 2.80 -6.40 17.60
C PHE A 131 3.59 -7.71 17.41
N ASN A 132 4.89 -7.75 17.76
CA ASN A 132 5.81 -8.85 17.45
C ASN A 132 5.87 -9.20 15.96
N MET A 133 5.62 -8.23 15.08
CA MET A 133 5.63 -8.42 13.64
C MET A 133 6.95 -7.99 13.02
N ILE A 134 7.50 -8.83 12.14
CA ILE A 134 8.69 -8.51 11.32
C ILE A 134 8.20 -8.21 9.91
N HIS A 135 8.60 -7.07 9.33
CA HIS A 135 8.19 -6.67 7.96
C HIS A 135 8.67 -7.63 6.85
N ARG A 136 9.84 -8.26 7.03
CA ARG A 136 10.48 -9.26 6.13
C ARG A 136 10.85 -8.82 4.70
N ASP A 137 10.32 -7.71 4.20
CA ASP A 137 10.62 -7.18 2.86
C ASP A 137 10.91 -5.66 2.89
N LEU A 138 11.59 -5.19 3.95
CA LEU A 138 11.95 -3.78 4.05
C LEU A 138 13.00 -3.41 2.98
N LYS A 139 12.61 -2.53 2.07
CA LYS A 139 13.45 -1.97 1.00
C LYS A 139 12.88 -0.64 0.54
N SER A 140 13.67 0.19 -0.13
CA SER A 140 13.23 1.52 -0.61
C SER A 140 12.08 1.50 -1.62
N ARG A 141 11.74 0.35 -2.20
CA ARG A 141 10.54 0.19 -3.04
C ARG A 141 9.24 0.00 -2.23
N ASN A 142 9.34 -0.37 -0.96
CA ASN A 142 8.21 -0.59 -0.05
C ASN A 142 8.10 0.56 0.98
N VAL A 143 8.79 1.67 0.72
CA VAL A 143 8.67 2.94 1.43
C VAL A 143 8.04 3.92 0.45
N LEU A 144 6.89 4.50 0.78
CA LEU A 144 6.20 5.46 -0.06
C LEU A 144 6.33 6.87 0.52
N VAL A 145 6.49 7.85 -0.36
CA VAL A 145 6.65 9.27 -0.02
C VAL A 145 5.42 10.03 -0.49
N ASP A 146 5.00 11.04 0.27
CA ASP A 146 3.89 11.91 -0.10
C ASP A 146 4.15 13.36 0.32
N SER A 147 3.74 14.30 -0.53
CA SER A 147 3.97 15.73 -0.37
C SER A 147 3.28 16.34 0.86
N ALA A 148 2.19 15.74 1.34
CA ALA A 148 1.40 16.23 2.46
C ALA A 148 1.45 15.29 3.68
N LYS A 149 1.55 13.98 3.44
CA LYS A 149 1.41 12.95 4.48
C LYS A 149 2.74 12.38 4.95
N GLY A 150 3.84 12.78 4.33
CA GLY A 150 5.18 12.31 4.65
C GLY A 150 5.43 10.89 4.18
N THR A 151 6.28 10.17 4.91
CA THR A 151 6.80 8.87 4.49
C THR A 151 6.15 7.72 5.25
N LYS A 152 5.77 6.65 4.54
CA LYS A 152 5.05 5.50 5.11
C LYS A 152 5.53 4.16 4.55
N LEU A 153 5.47 3.12 5.38
CA LEU A 153 5.75 1.74 4.97
C LEU A 153 4.52 1.03 4.38
N THR A 154 4.78 0.10 3.46
CA THR A 154 3.78 -0.77 2.79
C THR A 154 4.35 -2.17 2.51
N ASP A 155 3.52 -3.10 2.03
CA ASP A 155 3.91 -4.43 1.52
C ASP A 155 4.67 -5.31 2.56
N PHE A 156 3.94 -5.86 3.54
CA PHE A 156 4.49 -6.49 4.76
C PHE A 156 4.94 -7.97 4.64
N GLY A 157 5.43 -8.41 3.49
CA GLY A 157 6.18 -9.67 3.35
C GLY A 157 5.52 -10.94 3.91
N ILE A 158 4.19 -11.06 3.81
CA ILE A 158 3.38 -12.24 4.17
C ILE A 158 3.28 -13.20 2.98
#